data_AF-A0A9I9CC56-F1
#
_entry.id   AF-A0A9I9CC56-F1
#
_cell.length_a   1.000
_cell.length_b   1.000
_cell.length_c   1.000
_cell.angle_alpha   90.00
_cell.angle_beta   90.00
_cell.angle_gamma   90.00
#
_symmetry.space_group_name_H-M   'P 1'
#
loop_
_entity.id
_entity.type
_entity.pdbx_description
1 polymer ?
#
loop_
_entity_poly.entity_id
_entity_poly.type
_entity_poly.pdbx_seq_one_letter_code
_entity_poly.pdbx_strand_id
1 'polypeptide(L)'
;MVEKILRVQPNVKKLYLLLRSVDEITATQRFHNEVVEKDLFRVLKEKWNGNIDDLISEKICLVIGDITNSNLGLKDSYLLKEMKNQIQIIVNLAATTKFDERYHIAYMLL
;
A
#
# COMPACT_ATOMS: atom_id res chain seq x y z
N MET A 1 -9.89 -0.11 -1.09
CA MET A 1 -9.50 1.03 -1.95
C MET A 1 -8.59 0.62 -3.11
N VAL A 2 -7.48 -0.08 -2.86
CA VAL A 2 -6.49 -0.49 -3.88
C VAL A 2 -7.17 -1.16 -5.10
N GLU A 3 -7.98 -2.19 -4.88
CA GLU A 3 -8.75 -2.86 -5.94
C GLU A 3 -9.53 -1.89 -6.82
N LYS A 4 -10.26 -0.97 -6.19
CA LYS A 4 -11.14 -0.02 -6.88
C LYS A 4 -10.32 0.90 -7.78
N ILE A 5 -9.19 1.41 -7.30
CA ILE A 5 -8.29 2.26 -8.08
C ILE A 5 -7.79 1.48 -9.30
N LEU A 6 -7.25 0.28 -9.10
CA LEU A 6 -6.75 -0.56 -10.20
C LEU A 6 -7.84 -0.88 -11.24
N ARG A 7 -9.08 -1.10 -10.80
CA ARG A 7 -10.18 -1.44 -11.69
C ARG A 7 -10.76 -0.26 -12.48
N VAL A 8 -10.80 0.94 -11.90
CA VAL A 8 -11.55 2.07 -12.48
C VAL A 8 -10.68 3.25 -12.91
N GLN A 9 -9.41 3.28 -12.51
CA GLN A 9 -8.47 4.35 -12.84
C GLN A 9 -7.26 3.78 -13.62
N PRO A 10 -7.44 3.35 -14.88
CA PRO A 10 -6.38 2.71 -15.67
C PRO A 10 -5.18 3.64 -15.94
N ASN A 11 -5.39 4.95 -15.88
CA ASN A 11 -4.35 5.96 -16.11
C ASN A 11 -3.41 6.16 -14.90
N VAL A 12 -3.74 5.58 -13.74
CA VAL A 12 -2.81 5.59 -12.62
C VAL A 12 -1.61 4.73 -12.99
N LYS A 13 -0.44 5.37 -13.07
CA LYS A 13 0.80 4.71 -13.49
C LYS A 13 1.34 3.78 -12.40
N LYS A 14 1.35 4.25 -11.16
CA LYS A 14 1.95 3.54 -10.03
C LYS A 14 1.26 3.93 -8.72
N LEU A 15 1.05 2.96 -7.85
CA LEU A 15 0.60 3.12 -6.48
C LEU A 15 1.76 2.76 -5.56
N TYR A 16 2.22 3.71 -4.75
CA TYR A 16 3.10 3.44 -3.64
C TYR A 16 2.23 3.10 -2.42
N LEU A 17 2.25 1.83 -1.99
CA LEU A 17 1.45 1.35 -0.89
C LEU A 17 2.32 1.21 0.36
N LEU A 18 2.13 2.11 1.32
CA LEU A 18 2.84 2.05 2.60
C LEU A 18 2.32 0.88 3.45
N LEU A 19 3.22 -0.02 3.86
CA LEU A 19 2.93 -1.17 4.69
C LEU A 19 3.86 -1.21 5.91
N ARG A 20 3.26 -1.31 7.10
CA ARG A 20 4.00 -1.59 8.33
C ARG A 20 4.41 -3.06 8.34
N SER A 21 5.71 -3.31 8.16
CA SER A 21 6.32 -4.64 8.15
C SER A 21 7.77 -4.54 8.63
N VAL A 22 8.33 -5.66 9.07
CA VAL A 22 9.75 -5.74 9.49
C VAL A 22 10.69 -5.96 8.31
N ASP A 23 10.22 -6.60 7.24
CA ASP A 23 10.99 -6.91 6.04
C ASP A 23 10.10 -7.07 4.80
N GLU A 24 10.73 -7.16 3.62
CA GLU A 24 10.08 -7.27 2.31
C GLU A 24 9.34 -8.57 2.09
N ILE A 25 9.85 -9.69 2.63
CA ILE A 25 9.20 -11.00 2.52
C ILE A 25 7.90 -10.95 3.29
N THR A 26 7.94 -10.49 4.54
CA THR A 26 6.76 -10.35 5.39
C THR A 26 5.75 -9.36 4.80
N ALA A 27 6.22 -8.25 4.21
CA ALA A 27 5.36 -7.26 3.56
C ALA A 27 4.65 -7.84 2.33
N THR A 28 5.38 -8.56 1.49
CA THR A 28 4.86 -9.19 0.28
C THR A 28 3.85 -10.27 0.62
N GLN A 29 4.18 -11.14 1.58
CA GLN A 29 3.26 -12.18 2.04
C GLN A 29 1.97 -11.57 2.60
N ARG A 30 2.10 -10.53 3.43
CA ARG A 30 0.95 -9.83 4.00
C ARG A 30 0.09 -9.20 2.91
N PHE A 31 0.71 -8.51 1.96
CA PHE A 31 0.01 -7.91 0.83
C PHE A 31 -0.74 -8.97 0.02
N HIS A 32 -0.11 -10.10 -0.28
CA HIS A 32 -0.77 -11.18 -1.01
C HIS A 32 -1.98 -11.72 -0.26
N ASN A 33 -1.80 -12.12 1.01
CA ASN A 33 -2.84 -12.79 1.80
C ASN A 33 -3.98 -11.85 2.22
N GLU A 34 -3.67 -10.60 2.56
CA GLU A 34 -4.66 -9.63 3.07
C GLU A 34 -5.31 -8.81 1.97
N VAL A 35 -4.70 -8.70 0.79
CA VAL A 35 -5.18 -7.84 -0.30
C VAL A 35 -5.52 -8.67 -1.53
N VAL A 36 -4.54 -9.34 -2.14
CA VAL A 36 -4.69 -9.99 -3.46
C VAL A 36 -5.58 -11.22 -3.42
N GLU A 37 -5.47 -12.04 -2.37
CA GLU A 37 -6.26 -13.27 -2.22
C GLU A 37 -7.70 -13.04 -1.81
N LYS A 38 -8.05 -11.84 -1.34
CA LYS A 38 -9.43 -11.54 -0.91
C LYS A 38 -10.40 -11.55 -2.09
N ASP A 39 -11.63 -12.01 -1.83
CA ASP A 39 -12.72 -12.02 -2.81
C ASP A 39 -13.00 -10.65 -3.42
N LEU A 40 -12.63 -9.57 -2.73
CA LEU A 40 -12.69 -8.22 -3.27
C LEU A 40 -11.93 -8.09 -4.60
N PHE A 41 -10.78 -8.76 -4.74
CA PHE A 41 -9.97 -8.76 -5.97
C PHE A 41 -10.48 -9.70 -7.05
N ARG A 42 -11.50 -10.52 -6.79
CA ARG A 42 -12.06 -11.47 -7.77
C ARG A 42 -12.47 -10.79 -9.07
N VAL A 43 -13.20 -9.69 -8.98
CA VAL A 43 -13.66 -8.93 -10.15
C VAL A 43 -12.48 -8.37 -10.96
N LEU A 44 -11.41 -7.94 -10.28
CA LEU A 44 -10.20 -7.46 -10.95
C LEU A 44 -9.45 -8.62 -11.64
N LYS A 45 -9.37 -9.80 -11.00
CA LYS A 45 -8.79 -11.02 -11.58
C LYS A 45 -9.53 -11.47 -12.83
N GLU A 46 -10.86 -11.51 -12.78
CA GLU A 46 -11.73 -11.88 -13.90
C GLU A 46 -11.58 -10.91 -15.09
N LYS A 47 -11.38 -9.62 -14.82
CA LYS A 47 -11.17 -8.60 -15.86
C LYS A 47 -9.79 -8.64 -16.52
N TRP A 48 -8.77 -9.19 -15.85
CA TRP A 48 -7.37 -9.06 -16.27
C TRP A 48 -6.79 -10.34 -16.90
N ASN A 49 -7.61 -11.09 -17.65
CA ASN A 49 -7.24 -12.15 -18.62
C ASN A 49 -5.98 -13.03 -18.38
N GLY A 50 -5.59 -13.30 -17.14
CA GLY A 50 -4.72 -14.45 -16.81
C GLY A 50 -3.52 -14.18 -15.92
N ASN A 51 -3.11 -12.94 -15.64
CA ASN A 51 -2.07 -12.74 -14.64
C ASN A 51 -2.21 -11.43 -13.87
N ILE A 52 -2.90 -11.49 -12.74
CA ILE A 52 -3.03 -10.34 -11.86
C ILE A 52 -1.67 -9.94 -11.24
N ASP A 53 -0.72 -10.87 -11.16
CA ASP A 53 0.61 -10.59 -10.61
C ASP A 53 1.42 -9.68 -11.54
N ASP A 54 1.20 -9.75 -12.86
CA ASP A 54 1.77 -8.80 -13.81
C ASP A 54 1.20 -7.39 -13.61
N LEU A 55 -0.12 -7.28 -13.41
CA LEU A 55 -0.75 -5.99 -13.08
C LEU A 55 -0.22 -5.43 -11.77
N ILE A 56 -0.10 -6.27 -10.75
CA ILE A 56 0.39 -5.88 -9.43
C ILE A 56 1.84 -5.41 -9.53
N SER A 57 2.71 -6.18 -10.18
CA SER A 57 4.12 -5.82 -10.33
C SER A 57 4.34 -4.56 -11.17
N GLU A 58 3.50 -4.31 -12.18
CA GLU A 58 3.53 -3.08 -12.96
C GLU A 58 3.03 -1.87 -12.15
N LYS A 59 1.89 -2.01 -11.46
CA LYS A 59 1.16 -0.88 -10.89
C LYS A 59 1.46 -0.61 -9.42
N ILE A 60 2.02 -1.56 -8.67
CA ILE A 60 2.12 -1.46 -7.21
C ILE A 60 3.59 -1.54 -6.78
N CYS A 61 3.99 -0.57 -5.98
CA CYS A 61 5.25 -0.59 -5.25
C CYS A 61 4.93 -0.63 -3.75
N LEU A 62 5.26 -1.74 -3.10
CA LEU A 62 5.15 -1.84 -1.65
C LEU A 62 6.27 -1.02 -1.02
N VAL A 63 5.89 -0.13 -0.10
CA VAL A 63 6.82 0.72 0.62
C VAL A 63 6.76 0.33 2.08
N ILE A 64 7.83 -0.25 2.59
CA ILE A 64 7.89 -0.64 4.00
C ILE A 64 8.18 0.60 4.84
N GLY A 65 7.28 0.90 5.76
CA GLY A 65 7.41 2.09 6.56
C GLY A 65 6.25 2.35 7.49
N ASP A 66 6.34 3.48 8.18
CA ASP A 66 5.39 3.92 9.19
C ASP A 66 5.22 5.43 9.10
N ILE A 67 3.98 5.92 9.13
CA ILE A 67 3.66 7.34 9.05
C ILE A 67 4.20 8.12 10.24
N THR A 68 4.40 7.47 11.38
CA THR A 68 4.92 8.09 12.62
C THR A 68 6.40 8.42 12.52
N ASN A 69 7.11 7.85 11.53
CA ASN A 69 8.55 8.02 11.36
C ASN A 69 8.87 9.12 10.36
N SER A 70 9.98 9.84 10.59
CA SER A 70 10.51 10.78 9.62
C SER A 70 10.77 10.10 8.26
N ASN A 71 10.37 10.76 7.17
CA ASN A 71 10.42 10.18 5.81
C ASN A 71 9.76 8.79 5.71
N LEU A 72 8.70 8.56 6.49
CA LEU A 72 7.96 7.30 6.58
C LEU A 72 8.82 6.10 7.03
N GLY A 73 10.02 6.34 7.58
CA GLY A 73 10.98 5.29 7.94
C GLY A 73 11.81 4.76 6.75
N LEU A 74 11.71 5.35 5.55
CA LEU A 74 12.51 4.93 4.40
C LEU A 74 13.98 5.34 4.59
N LYS A 75 14.88 4.38 4.44
CA LYS A 75 16.33 4.60 4.35
C LYS A 75 16.82 4.77 2.92
N ASP A 76 16.06 4.27 1.94
CA ASP A 76 16.38 4.41 0.52
C ASP A 76 16.11 5.85 0.06
N SER A 77 17.20 6.60 -0.13
CA SER A 77 17.17 7.99 -0.57
C SER A 77 16.75 8.15 -2.03
N TYR A 78 16.99 7.15 -2.87
CA TYR A 78 16.56 7.16 -4.26
C TYR A 78 15.05 6.98 -4.35
N LEU A 79 14.50 5.96 -3.68
CA LEU A 79 13.06 5.72 -3.62
C LEU A 79 12.32 6.92 -3.03
N LEU A 80 12.84 7.50 -1.93
CA LEU A 80 12.27 8.70 -1.33
C LEU A 80 12.23 9.89 -2.31
N LYS A 81 13.29 10.08 -3.11
CA LYS A 81 13.36 11.13 -4.13
C LYS A 81 12.41 10.84 -5.30
N GLU A 82 12.33 9.61 -5.76
CA GLU A 82 11.37 9.17 -6.78
C GLU A 82 9.94 9.49 -6.34
N MET A 83 9.56 9.03 -5.15
CA MET A 83 8.23 9.27 -4.57
C MET A 83 7.92 10.77 -4.46
N LYS A 84 8.84 11.58 -3.93
CA LYS A 84 8.66 13.04 -3.81
C LYS A 84 8.42 13.73 -5.16
N ASN A 85 9.00 13.22 -6.24
CA ASN A 85 8.88 13.81 -7.57
C ASN A 85 7.70 13.27 -8.39
N GLN A 86 7.29 12.02 -8.15
CA GLN A 86 6.29 11.33 -8.98
C GLN A 86 4.90 11.30 -8.33
N ILE A 87 4.80 11.42 -7.00
CA ILE A 87 3.51 11.39 -6.32
C ILE A 87 2.73 12.67 -6.63
N GLN A 88 1.56 12.48 -7.23
CA GLN A 88 0.62 13.56 -7.57
C GLN A 88 -0.53 13.64 -6.57
N ILE A 89 -0.86 12.53 -5.91
CA ILE A 89 -2.00 12.41 -5.00
C ILE A 89 -1.56 11.57 -3.80
N ILE A 90 -1.85 12.05 -2.60
CA ILE A 90 -1.67 11.31 -1.35
C ILE A 90 -3.05 10.96 -0.80
N VAL A 91 -3.27 9.67 -0.54
CA VAL A 91 -4.50 9.20 0.11
C VAL A 91 -4.11 8.56 1.44
N ASN A 92 -4.36 9.28 2.55
CA ASN A 92 -4.09 8.76 3.88
C ASN A 92 -5.33 8.04 4.43
N LEU A 93 -5.25 6.71 4.50
CA LEU A 93 -6.26 5.85 5.13
C LEU A 93 -5.68 5.05 6.30
N ALA A 94 -4.42 5.29 6.66
CA ALA A 94 -3.78 4.61 7.77
C ALA A 94 -4.38 5.14 9.08
N ALA A 95 -5.01 4.25 9.84
CA ALA A 95 -5.56 4.56 11.14
C ALA A 95 -5.48 3.33 12.05
N THR A 96 -5.30 3.56 13.36
CA THR A 96 -5.59 2.52 14.36
C THR A 96 -7.11 2.41 14.50
N THR A 97 -7.65 1.20 14.34
CA THR A 97 -9.07 0.90 14.56
C THR A 97 -9.30 0.10 15.85
N LYS A 98 -8.31 0.09 16.75
CA LYS A 98 -8.44 -0.54 18.06
C LYS A 98 -9.23 0.38 19.00
N PHE A 99 -10.47 -0.03 19.30
CA PHE A 99 -11.39 0.75 20.12
C PHE A 99 -10.97 0.87 21.59
N ASP A 100 -10.18 -0.07 22.11
CA ASP A 100 -9.78 -0.12 23.52
C ASP A 100 -8.40 0.47 23.82
N GLU A 101 -7.75 1.13 22.83
CA GLU A 101 -6.47 1.81 23.08
C GLU A 101 -6.68 3.12 23.83
N ARG A 102 -5.85 3.38 24.86
CA ARG A 102 -5.84 4.68 25.54
C ARG A 102 -5.59 5.79 24.52
N TYR A 103 -6.34 6.88 24.62
CA TYR A 103 -6.30 7.99 23.66
C TYR A 103 -4.87 8.46 23.33
N HIS A 104 -3.99 8.56 24.33
CA HIS A 104 -2.60 8.99 24.10
C HIS A 104 -1.80 8.00 23.24
N ILE A 105 -2.11 6.69 23.30
CA ILE A 105 -1.46 5.65 22.50
C ILE A 105 -2.01 5.71 21.07
N ALA A 106 -3.32 5.84 20.93
CA ALA A 106 -3.96 5.95 19.63
C ALA A 106 -3.48 7.18 18.85
N TYR A 107 -3.29 8.32 19.53
CA TYR A 107 -2.74 9.54 18.93
C TYR A 107 -1.30 9.36 18.44
N MET A 108 -0.46 8.58 19.14
CA MET A 108 0.92 8.33 18.70
C MET A 108 1.03 7.36 17.51
N LEU A 109 -0.05 6.65 17.17
CA LEU A 109 -0.11 5.70 16.06
C LEU A 109 -0.72 6.29 14.79
N LEU A 110 -1.14 7.56 14.82
CA LEU A 110 -1.68 8.36 13.73
C LEU A 110 -0.66 9.41 13.28
#